data_AF-A0A4P5V5C8-F1
#
_entry.id   AF-A0A4P5V5C8-F1
#
_cell.length_a   1.000
_cell.length_b   1.000
_cell.length_c   1.000
_cell.angle_alpha   90.00
_cell.angle_beta   90.00
_cell.angle_gamma   90.00
#
_symmetry.space_group_name_H-M   'P 1'
#
loop_
_entity.id
_entity.type
_entity.pdbx_description
1 polymer ?
#
loop_
_entity_poly.entity_id
_entity_poly.type
_entity_poly.pdbx_seq_one_letter_code
_entity_poly.pdbx_strand_id
1 'polypeptide(L)'
;MTGAIGTSQEPGASAAQPFNYFETVDDSLVCLPEDAAPVYWWLNRQGVSEDLTALYRTEEVFGLWPSRRDITQTWTFGLEIEFGAANRERIASELHARGITAVAGPRRRHTPRSPASWTVEFDPALTWELGGSEAWPGTSFPLGGEVVSPALSDTPETWEQVSTVLDVLRACGADVSGKCGFHVHFAADALRDGDDAASAKGRQDAFLTRITRLAVLANACFEDVLFRMASAEGGCHRGQPFIYRHSPPRRDGYWTFDEPAQSFDGAGSSRQAALNLTDVGSREKDIIEFRQSNGTLDRRVVQAFVSACVALIGGARWSPEAVLVSPEPLGYHRALEASTDAVVNSAAPLWRLISAVCPDGVPIATAGALLWLHRRGAWQRSLAGLSPGF
;
A
#
# COMPACT_ATOMS: atom_id res chain seq x y z
N MET A 1 -51.45 67.02 20.92
CA MET A 1 -51.67 66.27 19.65
C MET A 1 -50.30 65.98 19.06
N THR A 2 -49.77 64.81 19.40
CA THR A 2 -48.47 64.29 18.97
C THR A 2 -48.73 63.21 17.93
N GLY A 3 -48.41 63.49 16.67
CA GLY A 3 -48.53 62.55 15.55
C GLY A 3 -47.14 62.16 15.05
N ALA A 4 -46.80 60.89 15.25
CA ALA A 4 -45.56 60.26 14.84
C ALA A 4 -45.54 59.99 13.32
N ILE A 5 -44.37 60.20 12.71
CA ILE A 5 -44.08 59.89 11.31
C ILE A 5 -43.64 58.43 11.22
N GLY A 6 -44.35 57.64 10.43
CA GLY A 6 -44.06 56.23 10.18
C GLY A 6 -42.83 56.04 9.29
N THR A 7 -41.92 55.18 9.73
CA THR A 7 -40.82 54.65 8.93
C THR A 7 -41.21 53.27 8.39
N SER A 8 -41.13 53.13 7.07
CA SER A 8 -41.33 51.90 6.30
C SER A 8 -40.37 50.79 6.74
N GLN A 9 -40.91 49.59 6.96
CA GLN A 9 -40.16 48.35 7.16
C GLN A 9 -39.44 47.96 5.87
N GLU A 10 -38.11 47.81 5.95
CA GLU A 10 -37.34 47.04 4.98
C GLU A 10 -37.58 45.53 5.21
N PRO A 11 -37.68 44.72 4.13
CA PRO A 11 -37.81 43.27 4.26
C PRO A 11 -36.53 42.65 4.81
N GLY A 12 -36.69 41.85 5.87
CA GLY A 12 -35.61 41.25 6.63
C GLY A 12 -34.62 40.46 5.76
N ALA A 13 -33.35 40.85 5.84
CA ALA A 13 -32.24 40.00 5.47
C ALA A 13 -32.30 38.73 6.34
N SER A 14 -32.70 37.62 5.71
CA SER A 14 -32.51 36.29 6.25
C SER A 14 -31.01 36.11 6.52
N ALA A 15 -30.64 36.13 7.81
CA ALA A 15 -29.31 35.73 8.23
C ALA A 15 -29.14 34.27 7.82
N ALA A 16 -28.38 34.04 6.75
CA ALA A 16 -27.95 32.71 6.38
C ALA A 16 -27.24 32.10 7.60
N GLN A 17 -27.86 31.09 8.19
CA GLN A 17 -27.24 30.23 9.18
C GLN A 17 -25.93 29.72 8.55
N PRO A 18 -24.76 29.86 9.21
CA PRO A 18 -23.54 29.26 8.69
C PRO A 18 -23.78 27.76 8.59
N PHE A 19 -23.74 27.23 7.36
CA PHE A 19 -23.80 25.80 7.11
C PHE A 19 -22.68 25.14 7.92
N ASN A 20 -23.07 24.37 8.93
CA ASN A 20 -22.15 23.68 9.83
C ASN A 20 -21.59 22.44 9.11
N TYR A 21 -20.64 22.66 8.20
CA TYR A 21 -20.04 21.64 7.32
C TYR A 21 -19.14 20.63 8.08
N PHE A 22 -19.03 20.72 9.41
CA PHE A 22 -17.79 20.41 10.12
C PHE A 22 -17.86 19.30 11.19
N GLU A 23 -19.01 18.66 11.40
CA GLU A 23 -19.15 17.58 12.41
C GLU A 23 -19.24 16.15 11.83
N THR A 24 -19.44 15.97 10.52
CA THR A 24 -19.69 14.64 9.91
C THR A 24 -18.71 14.28 8.78
N VAL A 25 -17.48 14.81 8.81
CA VAL A 25 -16.58 14.77 7.65
C VAL A 25 -15.90 13.41 7.48
N ASP A 26 -15.62 12.66 8.55
CA ASP A 26 -14.73 11.50 8.50
C ASP A 26 -15.21 10.33 7.62
N ASP A 27 -16.53 10.20 7.41
CA ASP A 27 -17.14 9.15 6.57
C ASP A 27 -17.60 9.66 5.21
N SER A 28 -17.35 10.94 4.88
CA SER A 28 -17.72 11.50 3.58
C SER A 28 -16.85 10.91 2.47
N LEU A 29 -17.50 10.53 1.36
CA LEU A 29 -16.80 10.18 0.14
C LEU A 29 -16.35 11.45 -0.57
N VAL A 30 -15.12 11.43 -1.08
CA VAL A 30 -14.53 12.50 -1.88
C VAL A 30 -14.19 11.98 -3.28
N CYS A 31 -14.59 12.74 -4.30
CA CYS A 31 -14.24 12.51 -5.70
C CYS A 31 -13.09 13.43 -6.07
N LEU A 32 -11.96 12.85 -6.47
CA LEU A 32 -10.74 13.60 -6.75
C LEU A 32 -10.57 13.79 -8.27
N PRO A 33 -10.02 14.93 -8.72
CA PRO A 33 -9.42 16.01 -7.94
C PRO A 33 -10.40 17.07 -7.40
N GLU A 34 -11.69 17.02 -7.74
CA GLU A 34 -12.68 18.07 -7.43
C GLU A 34 -12.80 18.36 -5.93
N ASP A 35 -12.77 17.30 -5.10
CA ASP A 35 -12.90 17.35 -3.65
C ASP A 35 -11.55 17.37 -2.91
N ALA A 36 -10.47 17.83 -3.55
CA ALA A 36 -9.14 17.88 -2.92
C ALA A 36 -9.07 18.82 -1.71
N ALA A 37 -9.84 19.91 -1.70
CA ALA A 37 -9.83 20.89 -0.61
C ALA A 37 -10.29 20.30 0.74
N PRO A 38 -11.43 19.57 0.81
CA PRO A 38 -11.79 18.78 1.99
C PRO A 38 -10.66 17.87 2.50
N VAL A 39 -9.98 17.15 1.60
CA VAL A 39 -8.90 16.21 1.98
C VAL A 39 -7.72 16.95 2.62
N TYR A 40 -7.30 18.07 2.03
CA TYR A 40 -6.23 18.90 2.61
C TYR A 40 -6.62 19.44 3.99
N TRP A 41 -7.86 19.89 4.13
CA TRP A 41 -8.36 20.38 5.41
C TRP A 41 -8.39 19.29 6.48
N TRP A 42 -8.92 18.12 6.13
CA TRP A 42 -8.97 16.95 7.01
C TRP A 42 -7.57 16.59 7.49
N LEU A 43 -6.61 16.45 6.58
CA LEU A 43 -5.23 16.09 6.94
C LEU A 43 -4.56 17.16 7.81
N ASN A 44 -4.77 18.44 7.50
CA ASN A 44 -4.24 19.53 8.32
C ASN A 44 -4.83 19.52 9.74
N ARG A 45 -6.13 19.20 9.88
CA ARG A 45 -6.79 19.07 11.20
C ARG A 45 -6.13 17.98 12.05
N GLN A 46 -5.81 16.82 11.46
CA GLN A 46 -5.09 15.74 12.17
C GLN A 46 -3.65 16.13 12.53
N GLY A 47 -3.01 16.96 11.72
CA GLY A 47 -1.66 17.48 12.01
C GLY A 47 -1.64 18.50 13.14
N VAL A 48 -2.65 19.38 13.22
CA VAL A 48 -2.78 20.40 14.27
C VAL A 48 -3.19 19.81 15.62
N SER A 49 -3.93 18.70 15.63
CA SER A 49 -4.27 18.00 16.87
C SER A 49 -3.10 17.22 17.48
N GLU A 50 -1.95 17.11 16.79
CA GLU A 50 -0.87 16.12 17.04
C GLU A 50 -1.36 14.66 17.10
N ASP A 51 -2.65 14.45 16.82
CA ASP A 51 -3.33 13.19 16.92
C ASP A 51 -3.37 12.51 15.55
N LEU A 52 -2.23 11.91 15.21
CA LEU A 52 -2.09 11.11 14.01
C LEU A 52 -2.71 9.71 14.15
N THR A 53 -3.47 9.43 15.23
CA THR A 53 -4.17 8.14 15.37
C THR A 53 -5.26 7.99 14.31
N ALA A 54 -5.85 9.10 13.84
CA ALA A 54 -6.82 9.09 12.73
C ALA A 54 -6.23 8.56 11.40
N LEU A 55 -4.91 8.54 11.25
CA LEU A 55 -4.23 7.95 10.09
C LEU A 55 -4.03 6.42 10.20
N TYR A 56 -4.37 5.83 11.35
CA TYR A 56 -4.35 4.40 11.57
C TYR A 56 -5.67 3.94 12.19
N ARG A 57 -6.55 3.40 11.36
CA ARG A 57 -7.89 2.96 11.77
C ARG A 57 -7.93 1.46 11.94
N THR A 58 -8.65 0.96 12.94
CA THR A 58 -8.86 -0.48 13.12
C THR A 58 -10.02 -1.00 12.28
N GLU A 59 -10.78 -0.12 11.63
CA GLU A 59 -12.00 -0.48 10.92
C GLU A 59 -11.98 0.02 9.46
N GLU A 60 -12.58 -0.78 8.58
CA GLU A 60 -12.95 -0.42 7.21
C GLU A 60 -11.81 0.06 6.30
N VAL A 61 -10.61 -0.50 6.43
CA VAL A 61 -9.48 -0.17 5.55
C VAL A 61 -9.79 -0.55 4.09
N PHE A 62 -10.56 -1.62 3.88
CA PHE A 62 -10.98 -2.08 2.56
C PHE A 62 -12.28 -1.43 2.09
N GLY A 63 -12.81 -0.46 2.85
CA GLY A 63 -14.00 0.33 2.53
C GLY A 63 -13.84 1.32 1.37
N LEU A 64 -12.86 1.10 0.47
CA LEU A 64 -12.58 1.98 -0.68
C LEU A 64 -13.66 1.93 -1.76
N TRP A 65 -14.43 0.84 -1.83
CA TRP A 65 -15.59 0.70 -2.70
C TRP A 65 -16.82 0.39 -1.85
N PRO A 66 -17.52 1.42 -1.34
CA PRO A 66 -18.69 1.24 -0.49
C PRO A 66 -19.77 0.36 -1.15
N SER A 67 -19.97 0.50 -2.46
CA SER A 67 -20.91 -0.29 -3.26
C SER A 67 -20.50 -1.75 -3.46
N ARG A 68 -19.26 -2.12 -3.13
CA ARG A 68 -18.67 -3.46 -3.28
C ARG A 68 -18.12 -4.01 -1.97
N ARG A 69 -18.52 -3.42 -0.83
CA ARG A 69 -18.03 -3.81 0.50
C ARG A 69 -18.29 -5.28 0.81
N ASP A 70 -19.40 -5.81 0.33
CA ASP A 70 -19.78 -7.22 0.42
C ASP A 70 -18.73 -8.17 -0.18
N ILE A 71 -18.04 -7.71 -1.23
CA ILE A 71 -16.95 -8.41 -1.90
C ILE A 71 -15.60 -8.08 -1.27
N THR A 72 -15.28 -6.81 -1.01
CA THR A 72 -13.95 -6.46 -0.50
C THR A 72 -13.70 -7.02 0.90
N GLN A 73 -14.72 -7.13 1.75
CA GLN A 73 -14.59 -7.71 3.09
C GLN A 73 -14.20 -9.20 3.09
N THR A 74 -14.36 -9.91 1.96
CA THR A 74 -13.94 -11.32 1.84
C THR A 74 -12.49 -11.46 1.39
N TRP A 75 -11.86 -10.36 0.96
CA TRP A 75 -10.47 -10.40 0.53
C TRP A 75 -9.56 -10.69 1.70
N THR A 76 -8.58 -11.54 1.45
CA THR A 76 -7.52 -11.83 2.40
C THR A 76 -6.20 -11.25 1.92
N PHE A 77 -5.42 -10.79 2.88
CA PHE A 77 -4.10 -10.21 2.63
C PHE A 77 -3.05 -10.81 3.56
N GLY A 78 -1.78 -10.64 3.22
CA GLY A 78 -0.65 -11.05 4.04
C GLY A 78 0.40 -9.94 4.07
N LEU A 79 1.16 -9.89 5.15
CA LEU A 79 2.23 -8.93 5.36
C LEU A 79 3.54 -9.66 5.60
N GLU A 80 4.60 -9.17 4.97
CA GLU A 80 5.98 -9.57 5.24
C GLU A 80 6.76 -8.31 5.62
N ILE A 81 7.21 -8.26 6.87
CA ILE A 81 7.92 -7.12 7.46
C ILE A 81 9.37 -7.54 7.70
N GLU A 82 10.28 -7.09 6.85
CA GLU A 82 11.71 -7.34 7.04
C GLU A 82 12.29 -6.36 8.08
N PHE A 83 13.21 -6.86 8.89
CA PHE A 83 13.91 -6.07 9.90
C PHE A 83 15.40 -6.45 9.98
N GLY A 84 16.21 -5.46 10.34
CA GLY A 84 17.64 -5.58 10.64
C GLY A 84 17.95 -5.30 12.11
N ALA A 85 19.23 -5.46 12.48
CA ALA A 85 19.83 -5.07 13.75
C ALA A 85 19.22 -5.63 15.06
N ALA A 86 18.15 -6.42 15.01
CA ALA A 86 17.51 -7.02 16.19
C ALA A 86 17.68 -8.53 16.28
N ASN A 87 17.72 -9.02 17.51
CA ASN A 87 17.77 -10.44 17.84
C ASN A 87 16.42 -11.10 17.52
N ARG A 88 16.41 -12.00 16.53
CA ARG A 88 15.21 -12.67 16.03
C ARG A 88 14.60 -13.63 17.05
N GLU A 89 15.41 -14.27 17.90
CA GLU A 89 14.93 -15.18 18.96
C GLU A 89 14.15 -14.41 20.01
N ARG A 90 14.65 -13.23 20.41
CA ARG A 90 13.94 -12.35 21.33
C ARG A 90 12.60 -11.91 20.74
N ILE A 91 12.58 -11.48 19.47
CA ILE A 91 11.34 -11.10 18.78
C ILE A 91 10.35 -12.27 18.77
N ALA A 92 10.78 -13.48 18.37
CA ALA A 92 9.93 -14.66 18.33
C ALA A 92 9.37 -15.02 19.72
N SER A 93 10.20 -14.91 20.77
CA SER A 93 9.78 -15.17 22.14
C SER A 93 8.78 -14.14 22.66
N GLU A 94 8.98 -12.85 22.36
CA GLU A 94 8.09 -11.76 22.76
C GLU A 94 6.74 -11.84 22.03
N LEU A 95 6.73 -12.14 20.74
CA LEU A 95 5.51 -12.36 19.98
C LEU A 95 4.74 -13.60 20.49
N HIS A 96 5.45 -14.67 20.83
CA HIS A 96 4.83 -15.87 21.40
C HIS A 96 4.20 -15.61 22.76
N ALA A 97 4.89 -14.86 23.63
CA ALA A 97 4.35 -14.47 24.95
C ALA A 97 3.05 -13.65 24.85
N ARG A 98 2.82 -12.98 23.71
CA ARG A 98 1.59 -12.23 23.41
C ARG A 98 0.55 -13.05 22.63
N GLY A 99 0.81 -14.33 22.40
CA GLY A 99 -0.09 -15.21 21.64
C GLY A 99 -0.13 -14.95 20.12
N ILE A 100 0.81 -14.17 19.59
CA ILE A 100 0.84 -13.78 18.17
C ILE A 100 1.47 -14.88 17.30
N THR A 101 2.53 -15.54 17.80
CA THR A 101 3.20 -16.66 17.12
C THR A 101 2.90 -17.98 17.81
N ALA A 102 2.74 -19.06 17.02
CA ALA A 102 2.50 -20.40 17.55
C ALA A 102 3.71 -21.00 18.30
N VAL A 103 4.92 -20.51 18.01
CA VAL A 103 6.17 -20.99 18.61
C VAL A 103 7.03 -19.82 19.09
N ALA A 104 7.80 -20.08 20.15
CA ALA A 104 8.71 -19.11 20.79
C ALA A 104 10.03 -18.87 20.04
N GLY A 105 10.31 -19.64 18.97
CA GLY A 105 11.57 -19.57 18.23
C GLY A 105 11.35 -19.20 16.76
N PRO A 106 12.36 -18.61 16.11
CA PRO A 106 12.31 -18.29 14.69
C PRO A 106 12.34 -19.57 13.84
N ARG A 107 11.79 -19.50 12.63
CA ARG A 107 11.77 -20.61 11.66
C ARG A 107 12.62 -20.27 10.44
N ARG A 108 13.17 -21.29 9.79
CA ARG A 108 13.83 -21.09 8.49
C ARG A 108 12.77 -20.68 7.47
N ARG A 109 13.14 -19.78 6.55
CA ARG A 109 12.29 -19.41 5.43
C ARG A 109 11.77 -20.65 4.69
N HIS A 110 10.51 -20.59 4.24
CA HIS A 110 9.82 -21.66 3.52
C HIS A 110 9.52 -22.93 4.35
N THR A 111 9.65 -22.87 5.68
CA THR A 111 9.11 -23.92 6.55
C THR A 111 7.59 -23.83 6.59
N PRO A 112 6.84 -24.95 6.59
CA PRO A 112 5.39 -24.92 6.76
C PRO A 112 4.97 -24.10 7.98
N ARG A 113 4.00 -23.22 7.78
CA ARG A 113 3.48 -22.29 8.79
C ARG A 113 2.31 -22.91 9.53
N SER A 114 2.14 -22.54 10.80
CA SER A 114 0.89 -22.83 11.51
C SER A 114 -0.22 -21.98 10.89
N PRO A 115 -1.37 -22.58 10.50
CA PRO A 115 -2.52 -21.81 10.07
C PRO A 115 -2.92 -20.81 11.15
N ALA A 116 -3.23 -19.57 10.75
CA ALA A 116 -3.67 -18.48 11.63
C ALA A 116 -2.65 -17.93 12.65
N SER A 117 -1.34 -18.20 12.51
CA SER A 117 -0.33 -17.56 13.37
C SER A 117 0.73 -16.83 12.56
N TRP A 118 1.22 -15.73 13.12
CA TRP A 118 2.39 -15.06 12.60
C TRP A 118 3.63 -15.93 12.80
N THR A 119 4.65 -15.72 11.97
CA THR A 119 5.91 -16.45 12.05
C THR A 119 7.08 -15.48 11.92
N VAL A 120 8.08 -15.63 12.78
CA VAL A 120 9.38 -14.98 12.58
C VAL A 120 10.24 -15.91 11.74
N GLU A 121 10.60 -15.46 10.55
CA GLU A 121 11.42 -16.21 9.60
C GLU A 121 12.81 -15.61 9.46
N PHE A 122 13.76 -16.46 9.09
CA PHE A 122 15.09 -16.02 8.72
C PHE A 122 15.66 -16.79 7.54
N ASP A 123 16.54 -16.12 6.82
CA ASP A 123 17.40 -16.71 5.81
C ASP A 123 18.82 -16.86 6.38
N PRO A 124 19.33 -18.09 6.57
CA PRO A 124 20.70 -18.33 6.98
C PRO A 124 21.73 -17.65 6.07
N ALA A 125 21.42 -17.47 4.78
CA ALA A 125 22.31 -16.83 3.81
C ALA A 125 22.38 -15.30 3.93
N LEU A 126 21.43 -14.68 4.66
CA LEU A 126 21.35 -13.23 4.90
C LEU A 126 21.46 -12.88 6.39
N THR A 127 21.87 -13.84 7.21
CA THR A 127 22.02 -13.65 8.66
C THR A 127 23.33 -12.94 8.96
N TRP A 128 23.24 -11.79 9.64
CA TRP A 128 24.40 -11.15 10.24
C TRP A 128 24.62 -11.76 11.62
N GLU A 129 25.80 -12.32 11.83
CA GLU A 129 26.25 -12.70 13.16
C GLU A 129 27.02 -11.53 13.76
N LEU A 130 26.50 -10.93 14.82
CA LEU A 130 27.28 -10.00 15.62
C LEU A 130 28.19 -10.84 16.52
N GLY A 131 29.47 -10.92 16.13
CA GLY A 131 30.50 -11.64 16.88
C GLY A 131 30.68 -11.03 18.28
N GLY A 132 30.89 -11.91 19.27
CA GLY A 132 30.99 -11.57 20.68
C GLY A 132 31.81 -10.32 20.96
N SER A 133 31.17 -9.31 21.54
CA SER A 133 31.86 -8.13 22.04
C SER A 133 32.80 -8.52 23.18
N GLU A 134 33.75 -7.67 23.56
CA GLU A 134 34.58 -7.88 24.77
C GLU A 134 33.73 -8.10 26.04
N ALA A 135 32.48 -7.62 26.04
CA ALA A 135 31.51 -7.84 27.12
C ALA A 135 30.88 -9.24 27.09
N TRP A 136 30.87 -9.94 25.95
CA TRP A 136 30.30 -11.29 25.79
C TRP A 136 31.12 -12.18 24.82
N PRO A 137 32.34 -12.59 25.21
CA PRO A 137 33.19 -13.44 24.38
C PRO A 137 32.50 -14.78 24.06
N GLY A 138 32.48 -15.15 22.77
CA GLY A 138 31.95 -16.45 22.33
C GLY A 138 30.44 -16.53 22.12
N THR A 139 29.69 -15.42 22.24
CA THR A 139 28.27 -15.36 21.85
C THR A 139 28.11 -14.78 20.45
N SER A 140 27.30 -15.45 19.62
CA SER A 140 26.88 -14.96 18.31
C SER A 140 25.39 -14.68 18.38
N PHE A 141 24.97 -13.47 18.04
CA PHE A 141 23.56 -13.09 17.95
C PHE A 141 23.14 -13.11 16.48
N PRO A 142 22.22 -14.00 16.07
CA PRO A 142 21.71 -13.99 14.70
C PRO A 142 20.74 -12.81 14.55
N LEU A 143 21.18 -11.79 13.82
CA LEU A 143 20.44 -10.54 13.66
C LEU A 143 19.61 -10.51 12.38
N GLY A 144 18.50 -9.80 12.46
CA GLY A 144 17.59 -9.57 11.35
C GLY A 144 16.76 -10.81 10.96
N GLY A 145 15.78 -10.58 10.11
CA GLY A 145 14.82 -11.58 9.67
C GLY A 145 13.60 -10.91 9.06
N GLU A 146 12.52 -11.67 8.93
CA GLU A 146 11.23 -11.19 8.46
C GLU A 146 10.14 -11.70 9.40
N VAL A 147 9.12 -10.89 9.67
CA VAL A 147 7.90 -11.35 10.35
C VAL A 147 6.82 -11.47 9.28
N VAL A 148 6.29 -12.69 9.12
CA VAL A 148 5.31 -13.03 8.10
C VAL A 148 3.97 -13.31 8.77
N SER A 149 2.91 -12.67 8.27
CA SER A 149 1.56 -12.87 8.78
C SER A 149 0.93 -14.18 8.25
N PRO A 150 -0.10 -14.70 8.91
CA PRO A 150 -1.05 -15.60 8.26
C PRO A 150 -1.86 -14.84 7.20
N ALA A 151 -2.79 -15.53 6.52
CA ALA A 151 -3.84 -14.82 5.78
C ALA A 151 -4.70 -14.03 6.78
N LEU A 152 -4.74 -12.71 6.59
CA LEU A 152 -5.45 -11.72 7.40
C LEU A 152 -6.71 -11.25 6.67
N SER A 153 -7.66 -10.73 7.43
CA SER A 153 -8.88 -10.08 6.94
C SER A 153 -8.94 -8.65 7.47
N ASP A 154 -9.66 -7.76 6.79
CA ASP A 154 -9.83 -6.37 7.25
C ASP A 154 -10.77 -6.30 8.47
N THR A 155 -10.21 -6.54 9.66
CA THR A 155 -10.93 -6.49 10.94
C THR A 155 -10.12 -5.74 12.01
N PRO A 156 -10.79 -5.22 13.06
CA PRO A 156 -10.11 -4.57 14.18
C PRO A 156 -9.00 -5.42 14.80
N GLU A 157 -9.28 -6.70 15.02
CA GLU A 157 -8.33 -7.63 15.64
C GLU A 157 -7.08 -7.79 14.78
N THR A 158 -7.24 -7.83 13.45
CA THR A 158 -6.10 -7.86 12.52
C THR A 158 -5.22 -6.63 12.68
N TRP A 159 -5.82 -5.43 12.68
CA TRP A 159 -5.05 -4.19 12.80
C TRP A 159 -4.45 -4.00 14.20
N GLU A 160 -5.06 -4.52 15.25
CA GLU A 160 -4.46 -4.59 16.59
C GLU A 160 -3.25 -5.55 16.63
N GLN A 161 -3.35 -6.70 15.96
CA GLN A 161 -2.22 -7.64 15.82
C GLN A 161 -1.07 -6.99 15.05
N VAL A 162 -1.34 -6.33 13.93
CA VAL A 162 -0.34 -5.60 13.15
C VAL A 162 0.36 -4.55 14.02
N SER A 163 -0.41 -3.75 14.77
CA SER A 163 0.16 -2.79 15.71
C SER A 163 1.08 -3.46 16.74
N THR A 164 0.62 -4.56 17.33
CA THR A 164 1.37 -5.32 18.34
C THR A 164 2.69 -5.85 17.79
N VAL A 165 2.69 -6.39 16.57
CA VAL A 165 3.90 -6.89 15.89
C VAL A 165 4.91 -5.76 15.69
N LEU A 166 4.47 -4.62 15.18
CA LEU A 166 5.33 -3.46 14.92
C LEU A 166 5.91 -2.88 16.22
N ASP A 167 5.12 -2.85 17.29
CA ASP A 167 5.56 -2.35 18.60
C ASP A 167 6.58 -3.30 19.26
N VAL A 168 6.40 -4.62 19.12
CA VAL A 168 7.39 -5.60 19.57
C VAL A 168 8.69 -5.47 18.78
N LEU A 169 8.62 -5.31 17.46
CA LEU A 169 9.80 -5.08 16.62
C LEU A 169 10.58 -3.84 17.10
N ARG A 170 9.90 -2.70 17.27
CA ARG A 170 10.51 -1.47 17.81
C ARG A 170 11.13 -1.69 19.20
N ALA A 171 10.39 -2.32 20.11
CA ALA A 171 10.85 -2.55 21.48
C ALA A 171 12.07 -3.48 21.55
N CYS A 172 12.22 -4.37 20.57
CA CYS A 172 13.38 -5.24 20.42
C CYS A 172 14.56 -4.56 19.70
N GLY A 173 14.42 -3.29 19.29
CA GLY A 173 15.47 -2.54 18.61
C GLY A 173 15.59 -2.88 17.12
N ALA A 174 14.51 -3.37 16.49
CA ALA A 174 14.50 -3.61 15.05
C ALA A 174 14.74 -2.30 14.30
N ASP A 175 15.65 -2.35 13.33
CA ASP A 175 15.90 -1.29 12.38
C ASP A 175 15.32 -1.68 11.01
N VAL A 176 14.74 -0.71 10.30
CA VAL A 176 14.26 -0.86 8.92
C VAL A 176 15.20 -0.08 8.01
N SER A 177 16.40 -0.63 7.84
CA SER A 177 17.43 -0.06 6.98
C SER A 177 17.00 -0.01 5.51
N GLY A 178 17.74 0.72 4.66
CA GLY A 178 17.57 0.73 3.20
C GLY A 178 17.82 -0.61 2.49
N LYS A 179 17.88 -1.73 3.21
CA LYS A 179 17.88 -3.10 2.68
C LYS A 179 16.59 -3.85 2.99
N CYS A 180 15.78 -3.38 3.93
CA CYS A 180 14.60 -4.07 4.43
C CYS A 180 13.38 -3.83 3.54
N GLY A 181 12.70 -4.92 3.21
CA GLY A 181 11.37 -5.16 2.66
C GLY A 181 10.18 -4.70 3.49
N PHE A 182 9.13 -4.21 2.83
CA PHE A 182 7.76 -4.39 3.28
C PHE A 182 6.93 -4.90 2.10
N HIS A 183 6.43 -6.13 2.21
CA HIS A 183 5.67 -6.76 1.13
C HIS A 183 4.20 -6.98 1.57
N VAL A 184 3.28 -6.69 0.65
CA VAL A 184 1.85 -6.89 0.84
C VAL A 184 1.38 -7.93 -0.16
N HIS A 185 0.71 -8.96 0.33
CA HIS A 185 0.25 -10.10 -0.45
C HIS A 185 -1.27 -10.06 -0.45
N PHE A 186 -1.90 -10.38 -1.57
CA PHE A 186 -3.34 -10.60 -1.67
C PHE A 186 -3.61 -11.96 -2.28
N ALA A 187 -4.62 -12.66 -1.79
CA ALA A 187 -5.12 -13.84 -2.49
C ALA A 187 -5.54 -13.44 -3.92
N ALA A 188 -5.11 -14.21 -4.93
CA ALA A 188 -5.44 -13.92 -6.33
C ALA A 188 -6.95 -14.01 -6.59
N ASP A 189 -7.69 -14.68 -5.71
CA ASP A 189 -9.16 -14.72 -5.68
C ASP A 189 -9.79 -13.31 -5.64
N ALA A 190 -9.08 -12.30 -5.10
CA ALA A 190 -9.53 -10.91 -5.13
C ALA A 190 -9.76 -10.37 -6.56
N LEU A 191 -9.16 -10.97 -7.60
CA LEU A 191 -9.40 -10.64 -9.00
C LEU A 191 -10.28 -11.66 -9.74
N ARG A 192 -10.69 -12.75 -9.11
CA ARG A 192 -11.61 -13.73 -9.70
C ARG A 192 -13.04 -13.26 -9.54
N ASP A 193 -13.88 -13.59 -10.52
CA ASP A 193 -15.33 -13.52 -10.32
C ASP A 193 -15.77 -14.63 -9.40
N GLY A 194 -16.93 -14.44 -8.76
CA GLY A 194 -17.74 -15.56 -8.32
C GLY A 194 -18.19 -16.41 -9.52
N ASP A 195 -19.12 -17.34 -9.31
CA ASP A 195 -19.59 -18.28 -10.35
C ASP A 195 -20.30 -17.63 -11.56
N ASP A 196 -20.30 -16.29 -11.68
CA ASP A 196 -21.08 -15.48 -12.63
C ASP A 196 -20.64 -15.56 -14.10
N ALA A 197 -19.47 -16.13 -14.43
CA ALA A 197 -19.10 -16.30 -15.85
C ALA A 197 -19.67 -17.60 -16.43
N ALA A 198 -20.37 -17.48 -17.56
CA ALA A 198 -21.12 -18.55 -18.23
C ALA A 198 -20.29 -19.79 -18.65
N SER A 199 -18.96 -19.70 -18.63
CA SER A 199 -18.08 -20.85 -18.89
C SER A 199 -16.74 -20.74 -18.13
N ALA A 200 -16.09 -21.88 -17.91
CA ALA A 200 -14.75 -21.94 -17.31
C ALA A 200 -13.70 -21.13 -18.11
N LYS A 201 -13.81 -21.14 -19.44
CA LYS A 201 -12.96 -20.31 -20.31
C LYS A 201 -13.19 -18.83 -20.07
N GLY A 202 -14.45 -18.39 -20.00
CA GLY A 202 -14.80 -17.00 -19.71
C GLY A 202 -14.27 -16.51 -18.36
N ARG A 203 -14.34 -17.35 -17.31
CA ARG A 203 -13.74 -17.04 -16.00
C ARG A 203 -12.22 -16.84 -16.10
N GLN A 204 -11.55 -17.72 -16.84
CA GLN A 204 -10.11 -17.63 -17.04
C GLN A 204 -9.74 -16.35 -17.80
N ASP A 205 -10.41 -16.05 -18.91
CA ASP A 205 -10.12 -14.87 -19.74
C ASP A 205 -10.35 -13.56 -18.95
N ALA A 206 -11.42 -13.49 -18.16
CA ALA A 206 -11.69 -12.34 -17.29
C ALA A 206 -10.61 -12.16 -16.22
N PHE A 207 -10.18 -13.25 -15.58
CA PHE A 207 -9.10 -13.22 -14.60
C PHE A 207 -7.77 -12.75 -15.20
N LEU A 208 -7.38 -13.29 -16.35
CA LEU A 208 -6.15 -12.89 -17.05
C LEU A 208 -6.19 -11.42 -17.47
N THR A 209 -7.35 -10.93 -17.91
CA THR A 209 -7.56 -9.52 -18.24
C THR A 209 -7.32 -8.62 -17.03
N ARG A 210 -7.84 -8.98 -15.85
CA ARG A 210 -7.68 -8.19 -14.62
C ARG A 210 -6.25 -8.23 -14.09
N ILE A 211 -5.58 -9.37 -14.15
CA ILE A 211 -4.15 -9.49 -13.81
C ILE A 211 -3.32 -8.59 -14.72
N THR A 212 -3.62 -8.58 -16.03
CA THR A 212 -2.93 -7.71 -17.00
C THR A 212 -3.17 -6.24 -16.68
N ARG A 213 -4.42 -5.85 -16.39
CA ARG A 213 -4.74 -4.48 -15.97
C ARG A 213 -3.97 -4.09 -14.72
N LEU A 214 -3.94 -4.95 -13.69
CA LEU A 214 -3.18 -4.67 -12.46
C LEU A 214 -1.69 -4.43 -12.77
N ALA A 215 -1.09 -5.25 -13.64
CA ALA A 215 0.30 -5.06 -14.05
C ALA A 215 0.52 -3.71 -14.75
N VAL A 216 -0.36 -3.32 -15.66
CA VAL A 216 -0.31 -2.02 -16.36
C VAL A 216 -0.50 -0.86 -15.38
N LEU A 217 -1.47 -0.94 -14.47
CA LEU A 217 -1.71 0.10 -13.47
C LEU A 217 -0.46 0.31 -12.59
N ALA A 218 0.11 -0.78 -12.06
CA ALA A 218 1.22 -0.71 -11.12
C ALA A 218 2.58 -0.39 -11.74
N ASN A 219 2.79 -0.67 -13.03
CA ASN A 219 4.11 -0.57 -13.68
C ASN A 219 4.16 0.41 -14.87
N ALA A 220 3.03 0.99 -15.28
CA ALA A 220 3.00 1.93 -16.39
C ALA A 220 2.17 3.17 -16.08
N CYS A 221 0.91 2.99 -15.66
CA CYS A 221 0.03 4.13 -15.39
C CYS A 221 0.46 4.91 -14.16
N PHE A 222 0.85 4.22 -13.08
CA PHE A 222 1.07 4.84 -11.77
C PHE A 222 2.41 4.47 -11.14
N GLU A 223 3.38 4.02 -11.94
CA GLU A 223 4.68 3.57 -11.43
C GLU A 223 5.35 4.67 -10.57
N ASP A 224 5.49 5.89 -11.11
CA ASP A 224 6.22 6.97 -10.45
C ASP A 224 5.60 7.37 -9.09
N VAL A 225 4.27 7.50 -9.02
CA VAL A 225 3.56 7.87 -7.79
C VAL A 225 3.57 6.72 -6.76
N LEU A 226 3.50 5.47 -7.21
CA LEU A 226 3.60 4.30 -6.33
C LEU A 226 5.00 4.19 -5.70
N PHE A 227 6.05 4.41 -6.50
CA PHE A 227 7.42 4.42 -6.00
C PHE A 227 7.72 5.61 -5.09
N ARG A 228 7.07 6.75 -5.32
CA ARG A 228 7.09 7.85 -4.35
C ARG A 228 6.51 7.41 -3.02
N MET A 229 5.27 6.94 -2.99
CA MET A 229 4.59 6.47 -1.77
C MET A 229 5.37 5.36 -1.06
N ALA A 230 5.93 4.41 -1.82
CA ALA A 230 6.75 3.32 -1.32
C ALA A 230 8.03 3.77 -0.58
N SER A 231 8.49 5.00 -0.79
CA SER A 231 9.69 5.57 -0.15
C SER A 231 9.40 6.41 1.10
N ALA A 232 8.16 6.39 1.59
CA ALA A 232 7.69 7.24 2.69
C ALA A 232 8.48 7.08 4.00
N GLU A 233 9.06 5.89 4.24
CA GLU A 233 10.02 5.66 5.31
C GLU A 233 11.44 5.61 4.71
N GLY A 234 12.37 6.37 5.29
CA GLY A 234 13.76 6.47 4.84
C GLY A 234 14.04 7.51 3.75
N GLY A 235 13.01 8.07 3.09
CA GLY A 235 13.14 9.22 2.17
C GLY A 235 13.83 8.91 0.83
N CYS A 236 14.21 7.65 0.58
CA CYS A 236 14.64 7.15 -0.72
C CYS A 236 14.29 5.66 -0.83
N HIS A 237 13.94 5.19 -2.02
CA HIS A 237 13.60 3.78 -2.22
C HIS A 237 14.83 2.87 -2.07
N ARG A 238 14.65 1.68 -1.46
CA ARG A 238 15.73 0.74 -1.12
C ARG A 238 16.45 0.09 -2.30
N GLY A 239 15.90 0.12 -3.51
CA GLY A 239 16.51 -0.62 -4.61
C GLY A 239 16.75 0.19 -5.87
N GLN A 240 17.45 -0.47 -6.79
CA GLN A 240 17.88 0.15 -8.03
C GLN A 240 16.71 0.19 -9.03
N PRO A 241 16.54 1.27 -9.79
CA PRO A 241 15.36 1.42 -10.66
C PRO A 241 15.23 0.35 -11.76
N PHE A 242 16.30 -0.40 -12.11
CA PHE A 242 16.24 -1.49 -13.11
C PHE A 242 15.68 -2.82 -12.59
N ILE A 243 15.49 -2.94 -11.27
CA ILE A 243 15.21 -4.20 -10.58
C ILE A 243 13.70 -4.47 -10.50
N TYR A 244 12.89 -3.41 -10.41
CA TYR A 244 11.49 -3.51 -10.02
C TYR A 244 10.51 -3.39 -11.18
N ARG A 245 10.52 -4.37 -12.07
CA ARG A 245 9.43 -4.58 -13.03
C ARG A 245 8.39 -5.53 -12.47
N HIS A 246 7.30 -5.81 -13.18
CA HIS A 246 6.46 -6.94 -12.79
C HIS A 246 7.12 -8.27 -13.19
N SER A 247 6.86 -9.32 -12.41
CA SER A 247 7.13 -10.69 -12.85
C SER A 247 5.87 -11.30 -13.45
N PRO A 248 6.00 -12.07 -14.54
CA PRO A 248 4.86 -12.78 -15.10
C PRO A 248 4.38 -13.87 -14.15
N PRO A 249 3.09 -14.26 -14.21
CA PRO A 249 2.58 -15.38 -13.45
C PRO A 249 3.19 -16.72 -13.89
N ARG A 250 3.11 -17.74 -13.02
CA ARG A 250 3.70 -19.07 -13.27
C ARG A 250 3.15 -19.68 -14.58
N ARG A 251 4.04 -20.25 -15.40
CA ARG A 251 3.69 -20.91 -16.67
C ARG A 251 3.47 -22.41 -16.47
N ASP A 252 2.22 -22.81 -16.23
CA ASP A 252 1.83 -24.23 -16.21
C ASP A 252 0.94 -24.62 -17.43
N GLY A 253 0.78 -23.74 -18.44
CA GLY A 253 -0.01 -23.94 -19.67
C GLY A 253 -0.25 -22.62 -20.45
N TYR A 254 -0.62 -22.68 -21.74
CA TYR A 254 -0.48 -21.59 -22.74
C TYR A 254 -1.12 -20.22 -22.37
N TRP A 255 -0.32 -19.17 -22.55
CA TRP A 255 -0.76 -17.79 -22.81
C TRP A 255 -0.65 -17.50 -24.32
N THR A 256 -1.51 -16.62 -24.86
CA THR A 256 -1.11 -15.72 -25.96
C THR A 256 -1.69 -14.33 -25.70
N PHE A 257 -0.92 -13.30 -26.02
CA PHE A 257 -1.10 -11.93 -25.51
C PHE A 257 -1.43 -10.89 -26.60
N ASP A 258 -1.26 -11.21 -27.87
CA ASP A 258 -0.15 -10.66 -28.66
C ASP A 258 0.36 -9.20 -28.55
N GLU A 259 -0.15 -8.27 -27.73
CA GLU A 259 0.40 -6.89 -27.79
C GLU A 259 0.78 -6.19 -26.46
N PRO A 260 0.10 -6.31 -25.30
CA PRO A 260 0.51 -5.49 -24.15
C PRO A 260 1.79 -5.95 -23.44
N ALA A 261 2.11 -7.25 -23.48
CA ALA A 261 3.22 -7.85 -22.73
C ALA A 261 4.60 -7.76 -23.39
N GLN A 262 4.69 -7.46 -24.68
CA GLN A 262 5.99 -7.33 -25.38
C GLN A 262 6.65 -5.96 -25.15
N SER A 263 5.94 -4.98 -24.61
CA SER A 263 6.50 -3.65 -24.30
C SER A 263 7.27 -3.58 -22.97
N PHE A 264 7.37 -4.69 -22.22
CA PHE A 264 8.09 -4.78 -20.94
C PHE A 264 9.23 -5.81 -20.95
N ASP A 265 9.83 -6.06 -22.12
CA ASP A 265 10.98 -6.93 -22.30
C ASP A 265 12.14 -6.52 -21.39
N GLY A 266 12.43 -7.40 -20.43
CA GLY A 266 13.40 -7.22 -19.37
C GLY A 266 12.90 -8.04 -18.20
N ALA A 267 13.39 -9.27 -18.12
CA ALA A 267 13.12 -10.16 -17.01
C ALA A 267 13.55 -9.48 -15.69
N GLY A 268 12.64 -8.74 -15.06
CA GLY A 268 12.71 -8.43 -13.65
C GLY A 268 12.69 -9.77 -12.96
N SER A 269 13.85 -10.21 -12.45
CA SER A 269 13.95 -11.53 -11.83
C SER A 269 12.85 -11.66 -10.78
N SER A 270 12.23 -12.84 -10.66
CA SER A 270 11.08 -13.08 -9.78
C SER A 270 11.32 -12.71 -8.31
N ARG A 271 12.58 -12.49 -7.90
CA ARG A 271 12.98 -12.02 -6.58
C ARG A 271 12.91 -10.50 -6.42
N GLN A 272 12.97 -9.76 -7.52
CA GLN A 272 13.27 -8.33 -7.56
C GLN A 272 12.13 -7.49 -8.12
N ALA A 273 11.09 -8.13 -8.64
CA ALA A 273 9.93 -7.45 -9.19
C ALA A 273 9.16 -6.60 -8.17
N ALA A 274 8.70 -5.42 -8.59
CA ALA A 274 7.78 -4.56 -7.82
C ALA A 274 6.43 -5.24 -7.61
N LEU A 275 5.89 -5.84 -8.67
CA LEU A 275 4.68 -6.65 -8.62
C LEU A 275 5.07 -8.09 -8.98
N ASN A 276 5.11 -8.96 -7.99
CA ASN A 276 5.39 -10.38 -8.21
C ASN A 276 4.09 -11.16 -8.38
N LEU A 277 3.91 -11.75 -9.57
CA LEU A 277 2.76 -12.59 -9.89
C LEU A 277 3.15 -14.08 -9.96
N THR A 278 4.40 -14.45 -9.67
CA THR A 278 4.93 -15.81 -9.85
C THR A 278 4.12 -16.87 -9.10
N ASP A 279 3.51 -16.52 -7.96
CA ASP A 279 2.71 -17.45 -7.17
C ASP A 279 1.22 -17.50 -7.58
N VAL A 280 0.77 -16.67 -8.53
CA VAL A 280 -0.58 -16.73 -9.10
C VAL A 280 -0.78 -18.03 -9.87
N GLY A 281 -1.85 -18.75 -9.56
CA GLY A 281 -2.19 -20.09 -10.05
C GLY A 281 -1.54 -21.22 -9.25
N SER A 282 -0.67 -20.91 -8.29
CA SER A 282 -0.04 -21.92 -7.44
C SER A 282 -1.03 -22.57 -6.49
N ARG A 283 -1.08 -23.92 -6.45
CA ARG A 283 -1.93 -24.67 -5.52
C ARG A 283 -1.63 -24.40 -4.03
N GLU A 284 -0.42 -23.96 -3.72
CA GLU A 284 0.03 -23.78 -2.34
C GLU A 284 -0.15 -22.36 -1.81
N LYS A 285 -0.19 -21.36 -2.70
CA LYS A 285 -0.22 -19.94 -2.32
C LYS A 285 -1.31 -19.14 -3.03
N ASP A 286 -1.37 -19.21 -4.37
CA ASP A 286 -2.23 -18.39 -5.25
C ASP A 286 -2.31 -16.92 -4.83
N ILE A 287 -1.17 -16.21 -4.80
CA ILE A 287 -1.06 -14.83 -4.31
C ILE A 287 -0.50 -13.85 -5.33
N ILE A 288 -0.94 -12.61 -5.22
CA ILE A 288 -0.41 -11.40 -5.84
C ILE A 288 0.44 -10.69 -4.79
N GLU A 289 1.67 -10.31 -5.12
CA GLU A 289 2.60 -9.73 -4.15
C GLU A 289 3.14 -8.38 -4.60
N PHE A 290 2.91 -7.35 -3.78
CA PHE A 290 3.42 -6.00 -3.92
C PHE A 290 4.68 -5.86 -3.08
N ARG A 291 5.81 -5.57 -3.74
CA ARG A 291 7.14 -5.46 -3.15
C ARG A 291 7.74 -4.06 -3.22
N GLN A 292 6.97 -3.07 -3.68
CA GLN A 292 7.46 -1.71 -3.87
C GLN A 292 7.86 -1.08 -2.53
N SER A 293 7.08 -1.20 -1.46
CA SER A 293 7.31 -0.40 -0.25
C SER A 293 8.64 -0.72 0.43
N ASN A 294 9.37 0.34 0.84
CA ASN A 294 10.45 0.28 1.82
C ASN A 294 10.01 -0.42 3.11
N GLY A 295 10.97 -1.01 3.81
CA GLY A 295 10.77 -1.50 5.17
C GLY A 295 10.29 -0.36 6.05
N THR A 296 9.29 -0.64 6.88
CA THR A 296 8.70 0.35 7.77
C THR A 296 8.27 -0.33 9.05
N LEU A 297 8.44 0.38 10.17
CA LEU A 297 7.78 0.02 11.41
C LEU A 297 6.54 0.89 11.65
N ASP A 298 6.33 1.96 10.88
CA ASP A 298 5.19 2.88 11.02
C ASP A 298 3.89 2.22 10.56
N ARG A 299 3.00 1.97 11.53
CA ARG A 299 1.69 1.35 11.31
C ARG A 299 0.83 2.13 10.31
N ARG A 300 0.98 3.46 10.26
CA ARG A 300 0.26 4.34 9.33
C ARG A 300 0.76 4.14 7.89
N VAL A 301 2.08 3.97 7.71
CA VAL A 301 2.67 3.65 6.40
C VAL A 301 2.20 2.28 5.94
N VAL A 302 2.24 1.27 6.82
CA VAL A 302 1.73 -0.08 6.55
C VAL A 302 0.29 -0.04 6.04
N GLN A 303 -0.62 0.59 6.80
CA GLN A 303 -2.04 0.63 6.45
C GLN A 303 -2.34 1.46 5.19
N ALA A 304 -1.70 2.62 5.04
CA ALA A 304 -1.89 3.46 3.85
C ALA A 304 -1.38 2.75 2.59
N PHE A 305 -0.25 2.03 2.67
CA PHE A 305 0.26 1.27 1.54
C PHE A 305 -0.61 0.05 1.22
N VAL A 306 -1.14 -0.65 2.23
CA VAL A 306 -2.18 -1.68 2.04
C VAL A 306 -3.39 -1.08 1.33
N SER A 307 -3.86 0.10 1.75
CA SER A 307 -4.98 0.79 1.09
C SER A 307 -4.69 1.10 -0.39
N ALA A 308 -3.46 1.52 -0.72
CA ALA A 308 -3.05 1.72 -2.12
C ALA A 308 -3.06 0.40 -2.93
N CYS A 309 -2.65 -0.72 -2.33
CA CYS A 309 -2.72 -2.03 -2.99
C CYS A 309 -4.17 -2.47 -3.22
N VAL A 310 -5.04 -2.28 -2.22
CA VAL A 310 -6.48 -2.52 -2.32
C VAL A 310 -7.07 -1.70 -3.46
N ALA A 311 -6.76 -0.39 -3.52
CA ALA A 311 -7.13 0.56 -4.57
C ALA A 311 -6.77 0.04 -5.98
N LEU A 312 -5.54 -0.45 -6.17
CA LEU A 312 -5.09 -1.01 -7.44
C LEU A 312 -5.83 -2.30 -7.83
N ILE A 313 -6.07 -3.20 -6.87
CA ILE A 313 -6.78 -4.48 -7.11
C ILE A 313 -8.23 -4.21 -7.53
N GLY A 314 -8.96 -3.39 -6.78
CA GLY A 314 -10.35 -3.07 -7.14
C GLY A 314 -10.43 -2.24 -8.43
N GLY A 315 -9.49 -1.32 -8.68
CA GLY A 315 -9.39 -0.61 -9.95
C GLY A 315 -9.18 -1.56 -11.14
N ALA A 316 -8.27 -2.53 -11.01
CA ALA A 316 -8.06 -3.56 -12.03
C ALA A 316 -9.31 -4.42 -12.29
N ARG A 317 -10.11 -4.66 -11.23
CA ARG A 317 -11.32 -5.47 -11.29
C ARG A 317 -12.54 -4.74 -11.84
N TRP A 318 -12.76 -3.50 -11.43
CA TRP A 318 -14.02 -2.77 -11.63
C TRP A 318 -13.92 -1.50 -12.48
N SER A 319 -12.71 -0.99 -12.70
CA SER A 319 -12.47 0.25 -13.46
C SER A 319 -11.63 -0.06 -14.71
N PRO A 320 -12.18 -0.74 -15.73
CA PRO A 320 -11.41 -1.13 -16.92
C PRO A 320 -10.83 0.08 -17.68
N GLU A 321 -11.41 1.27 -17.54
CA GLU A 321 -10.94 2.53 -18.11
C GLU A 321 -9.69 3.06 -17.39
N ALA A 322 -9.37 2.58 -16.18
CA ALA A 322 -8.22 3.04 -15.40
C ALA A 322 -6.88 2.83 -16.12
N VAL A 323 -6.78 1.86 -17.03
CA VAL A 323 -5.58 1.63 -17.84
C VAL A 323 -5.49 2.52 -19.09
N LEU A 324 -6.53 3.32 -19.39
CA LEU A 324 -6.53 4.25 -20.51
C LEU A 324 -5.87 5.59 -20.16
N VAL A 325 -5.55 5.82 -18.88
CA VAL A 325 -4.84 7.03 -18.47
C VAL A 325 -3.44 7.07 -19.06
N SER A 326 -2.92 8.28 -19.32
CA SER A 326 -1.55 8.46 -19.79
C SER A 326 -0.55 7.80 -18.84
N PRO A 327 0.41 6.99 -19.35
CA PRO A 327 1.44 6.37 -18.53
C PRO A 327 2.30 7.40 -17.79
N GLU A 328 2.60 7.11 -16.52
CA GLU A 328 3.58 7.82 -15.70
C GLU A 328 4.65 6.83 -15.23
N PRO A 329 5.57 6.46 -16.13
CA PRO A 329 6.68 5.58 -15.78
C PRO A 329 7.59 6.27 -14.76
N LEU A 330 8.40 5.47 -14.06
CA LEU A 330 9.33 5.95 -13.05
C LEU A 330 10.20 7.11 -13.57
N GLY A 331 10.16 8.25 -12.88
CA GLY A 331 10.85 9.46 -13.30
C GLY A 331 10.02 10.48 -14.07
N TYR A 332 8.72 10.21 -14.33
CA TYR A 332 7.81 11.11 -15.03
C TYR A 332 7.75 12.51 -14.40
N HIS A 333 7.75 12.62 -13.06
CA HIS A 333 7.77 13.90 -12.34
C HIS A 333 8.89 14.85 -12.80
N ARG A 334 10.04 14.34 -13.28
CA ARG A 334 11.14 15.20 -13.75
C ARG A 334 10.81 15.94 -15.03
N ALA A 335 10.06 15.30 -15.93
CA ALA A 335 9.60 15.94 -17.15
C ALA A 335 8.62 17.08 -16.82
N LEU A 336 7.79 16.90 -15.78
CA LEU A 336 6.89 17.94 -15.26
C LEU A 336 7.66 19.07 -14.59
N GLU A 337 8.66 18.77 -13.76
CA GLU A 337 9.49 19.78 -13.09
C GLU A 337 10.29 20.64 -14.09
N ALA A 338 10.69 20.07 -15.23
CA ALA A 338 11.42 20.77 -16.28
C ALA A 338 10.52 21.69 -17.14
N SER A 339 9.21 21.41 -17.21
CA SER A 339 8.24 22.34 -17.81
C SER A 339 7.95 23.45 -16.79
N THR A 340 8.17 24.70 -17.18
CA THR A 340 8.10 25.93 -16.35
C THR A 340 6.78 26.22 -15.60
N ASP A 341 5.82 25.30 -15.58
CA ASP A 341 4.57 25.37 -14.80
C ASP A 341 4.75 24.88 -13.35
N ALA A 342 5.92 25.15 -12.74
CA ALA A 342 6.38 24.68 -11.44
C ALA A 342 5.62 25.25 -10.21
N VAL A 343 4.33 25.58 -10.38
CA VAL A 343 3.32 25.52 -9.31
C VAL A 343 2.55 24.20 -9.48
N VAL A 344 3.29 23.09 -9.66
CA VAL A 344 2.67 21.77 -9.80
C VAL A 344 1.98 21.45 -8.48
N ASN A 345 0.66 21.32 -8.53
CA ASN A 345 -0.15 20.83 -7.42
C ASN A 345 0.45 19.50 -6.98
N SER A 346 1.21 19.50 -5.89
CA SER A 346 2.17 18.43 -5.57
C SER A 346 1.53 17.04 -5.49
N ALA A 347 0.21 16.96 -5.26
CA ALA A 347 -0.58 15.75 -5.16
C ALA A 347 -1.33 15.36 -6.45
N ALA A 348 -1.20 16.08 -7.56
CA ALA A 348 -1.92 15.77 -8.80
C ALA A 348 -1.71 14.33 -9.30
N PRO A 349 -0.49 13.74 -9.25
CA PRO A 349 -0.30 12.33 -9.60
C PRO A 349 -1.09 11.38 -8.68
N LEU A 350 -1.19 11.69 -7.39
CA LEU A 350 -2.00 10.91 -6.44
C LEU A 350 -3.50 11.04 -6.76
N TRP A 351 -3.98 12.26 -7.03
CA TRP A 351 -5.38 12.48 -7.38
C TRP A 351 -5.77 11.74 -8.65
N ARG A 352 -4.89 11.74 -9.66
CA ARG A 352 -5.07 10.97 -10.89
C ARG A 352 -5.11 9.46 -10.63
N LEU A 353 -4.28 8.95 -9.72
CA LEU A 353 -4.34 7.54 -9.30
C LEU A 353 -5.71 7.24 -8.68
N ILE A 354 -6.11 8.00 -7.66
CA ILE A 354 -7.36 7.73 -6.92
C ILE A 354 -8.57 7.86 -7.84
N SER A 355 -8.64 8.90 -8.67
CA SER A 355 -9.75 9.14 -9.59
C SER A 355 -9.90 8.01 -10.62
N ALA A 356 -8.79 7.43 -11.07
CA ALA A 356 -8.80 6.34 -12.04
C ALA A 356 -9.24 5.01 -11.42
N VAL A 357 -8.76 4.67 -10.22
CA VAL A 357 -9.02 3.36 -9.61
C VAL A 357 -10.28 3.34 -8.74
N CYS A 358 -10.69 4.49 -8.21
CA CYS A 358 -11.88 4.70 -7.38
C CYS A 358 -12.74 5.88 -7.91
N PRO A 359 -13.36 5.75 -9.10
CA PRO A 359 -14.08 6.85 -9.74
C PRO A 359 -15.35 7.29 -8.98
N ASP A 360 -15.93 6.40 -8.17
CA ASP A 360 -17.11 6.69 -7.32
C ASP A 360 -16.75 7.46 -6.03
N GLY A 361 -15.48 7.80 -5.86
CA GLY A 361 -14.93 8.45 -4.68
C GLY A 361 -14.42 7.47 -3.62
N VAL A 362 -13.71 8.01 -2.63
CA VAL A 362 -13.13 7.27 -1.50
C VAL A 362 -13.44 7.97 -0.19
N PRO A 363 -13.43 7.28 0.97
CA PRO A 363 -13.54 7.94 2.26
C PRO A 363 -12.44 9.00 2.44
N ILE A 364 -12.81 10.18 2.96
CA ILE A 364 -11.88 11.29 3.13
C ILE A 364 -10.64 10.93 3.95
N ALA A 365 -10.83 10.09 4.98
CA ALA A 365 -9.75 9.63 5.83
C ALA A 365 -8.75 8.77 5.05
N THR A 366 -9.23 7.93 4.12
CA THR A 366 -8.35 7.18 3.22
C THR A 366 -7.61 8.11 2.27
N ALA A 367 -8.30 9.06 1.62
CA ALA A 367 -7.64 10.03 0.75
C ALA A 367 -6.58 10.84 1.51
N GLY A 368 -6.87 11.22 2.76
CA GLY A 368 -5.95 11.90 3.66
C GLY A 368 -4.74 11.04 4.05
N ALA A 369 -4.94 9.76 4.34
CA ALA A 369 -3.86 8.81 4.63
C ALA A 369 -2.94 8.57 3.43
N LEU A 370 -3.51 8.43 2.22
CA LEU A 370 -2.74 8.31 0.99
C LEU A 370 -1.99 9.61 0.66
N LEU A 371 -2.61 10.78 0.88
CA LEU A 371 -1.95 12.07 0.73
C LEU A 371 -0.79 12.23 1.72
N TRP A 372 -0.98 11.81 2.96
CA TRP A 372 0.06 11.80 3.99
C TRP A 372 1.23 10.89 3.58
N LEU A 373 0.95 9.66 3.15
CA LEU A 373 1.95 8.71 2.67
C LEU A 373 2.74 9.29 1.48
N HIS A 374 2.02 9.83 0.50
CA HIS A 374 2.59 10.47 -0.68
C HIS A 374 3.48 11.68 -0.35
N ARG A 375 3.09 12.51 0.62
CA ARG A 375 3.89 13.67 1.07
C ARG A 375 5.16 13.27 1.81
N ARG A 376 5.17 12.13 2.50
CA ARG A 376 6.37 11.59 3.14
C ARG A 376 7.33 10.95 2.13
N GLY A 377 6.78 10.39 1.06
CA GLY A 377 7.54 9.82 -0.04
C GLY A 377 8.36 10.86 -0.80
N ALA A 378 9.57 10.46 -1.19
CA ALA A 378 10.41 11.23 -2.10
C ALA A 378 10.21 10.77 -3.53
N TRP A 379 10.34 11.71 -4.48
CA TRP A 379 10.40 11.35 -5.88
C TRP A 379 11.68 10.57 -6.20
N GLN A 380 11.55 9.49 -6.97
CA GLN A 380 12.67 8.61 -7.30
C GLN A 380 13.48 9.13 -8.49
N ARG A 381 14.74 8.73 -8.62
CA ARG A 381 15.54 9.17 -9.76
C ARG A 381 15.13 8.42 -11.03
N SER A 382 14.76 9.15 -12.10
CA SER A 382 14.56 8.56 -13.43
C SER A 382 15.82 7.85 -13.93
N LEU A 383 15.61 6.72 -14.61
CA LEU A 383 16.63 5.99 -15.37
C LEU A 383 17.29 6.83 -16.47
N ALA A 384 16.58 7.79 -17.06
CA ALA A 384 17.09 8.60 -18.18
C ALA A 384 18.24 9.54 -17.79
N GLY A 385 18.46 9.78 -16.49
CA GLY A 385 19.53 10.65 -15.97
C GLY A 385 20.75 9.90 -15.42
N LEU A 386 20.76 8.57 -15.44
CA LEU A 386 21.91 7.77 -15.03
C LEU A 386 22.66 7.33 -16.29
N SER A 387 23.80 7.97 -16.58
CA SER A 387 24.72 7.46 -17.60
C SER A 387 25.06 6.00 -17.30
N PRO A 388 25.17 5.12 -18.32
CA PRO A 388 25.59 3.74 -18.14
C PRO A 388 27.08 3.74 -17.80
N GLY A 389 27.38 3.89 -16.51
CA GLY A 389 28.73 4.01 -16.01
C GLY A 389 28.84 3.32 -14.66
N PHE A 390 28.44 2.05 -14.59
CA PHE A 390 28.87 1.07 -13.60
C PHE A 390 28.89 -0.32 -14.21
#